data_AF-A0A7S2SVP3-F1
#
_entry.id   AF-A0A7S2SVP3-F1
#
_cell.length_a   1.000
_cell.length_b   1.000
_cell.length_c   1.000
_cell.angle_alpha   90.00
_cell.angle_beta   90.00
_cell.angle_gamma   90.00
#
_symmetry.space_group_name_H-M   'P 1'
#
loop_
_entity.id
_entity.type
_entity.pdbx_description
1 polymer ?
#
loop_
_entity_poly.entity_id
_entity_poly.type
_entity_poly.pdbx_seq_one_letter_code
_entity_poly.pdbx_strand_id
1 'polypeptide(L)'
;GWGQGVVVSRSLERFDSIHSGLLLFWERSMGRLHRVHLEGPDIFVCVECRTHLSTNDKIISKAFHGRGGRAYLFDTAVNVSTGPLEKRVLITGLHIVCDLYCISCGSVVGWKYEEAFEESQKYKVGKFILEKPKLAKEDWALRERDFLEATALAAAAAAAGTSSSS
;
A
#
# COMPACT_ATOMS: atom_id res chain seq x y z
N GLY A 1 26.63 -13.98 -47.15
CA GLY A 1 25.98 -14.30 -45.87
C GLY A 1 24.70 -13.52 -45.79
N TRP A 2 23.59 -14.24 -45.83
CA TRP A 2 22.16 -13.95 -45.58
C TRP A 2 21.87 -12.71 -44.69
N GLY A 3 20.82 -11.91 -44.91
CA GLY A 3 19.68 -11.96 -45.83
C GLY A 3 19.14 -10.53 -46.06
N GLN A 4 18.78 -10.14 -47.28
CA GLN A 4 17.44 -10.27 -47.87
C GLN A 4 16.33 -9.64 -47.02
N GLY A 5 15.85 -8.49 -47.51
CA GLY A 5 14.60 -7.89 -47.05
C GLY A 5 13.38 -8.62 -47.63
N VAL A 6 12.23 -8.39 -47.01
CA VAL A 6 10.93 -8.58 -47.63
C VAL A 6 10.05 -7.40 -47.20
N VAL A 7 9.67 -6.60 -48.18
CA VAL A 7 8.52 -5.70 -48.13
C VAL A 7 7.27 -6.56 -48.25
N VAL A 8 6.32 -6.43 -47.32
CA VAL A 8 4.93 -6.81 -47.56
C VAL A 8 4.06 -5.57 -47.37
N SER A 9 3.70 -4.97 -48.49
CA SER A 9 2.51 -4.15 -48.62
C SER A 9 1.30 -5.07 -48.83
N ARG A 10 0.16 -4.68 -48.23
CA ARG A 10 -1.24 -5.11 -48.46
C ARG A 10 -1.94 -4.95 -47.11
N SER A 11 -3.17 -4.50 -46.97
CA SER A 11 -4.21 -4.02 -47.86
C SER A 11 -5.24 -3.44 -46.89
N LEU A 12 -5.92 -2.37 -47.28
CA LEU A 12 -7.08 -1.86 -46.56
C LEU A 12 -8.15 -2.94 -46.45
N GLU A 13 -8.49 -3.39 -45.25
CA GLU A 13 -9.78 -3.99 -44.95
C GLU A 13 -10.32 -3.42 -43.63
N ARG A 14 -11.07 -2.33 -43.82
CA ARG A 14 -12.28 -1.95 -43.11
C ARG A 14 -12.86 -3.09 -42.25
N PHE A 15 -12.68 -3.02 -40.93
CA PHE A 15 -13.49 -3.78 -39.98
C PHE A 15 -13.80 -2.92 -38.75
N ASP A 16 -15.01 -2.39 -38.78
CA ASP A 16 -15.93 -2.15 -37.67
C ASP A 16 -15.47 -1.30 -36.48
N SER A 17 -15.73 -0.03 -36.69
CA SER A 17 -16.27 0.95 -35.75
C SER A 17 -17.42 0.42 -34.85
N ILE A 18 -17.18 -0.54 -33.93
CA ILE A 18 -17.95 -0.71 -32.67
C ILE A 18 -17.07 -1.37 -31.58
N HIS A 19 -15.91 -0.80 -31.22
CA HIS A 19 -15.21 -1.22 -29.99
C HIS A 19 -14.53 -0.10 -29.18
N SER A 20 -14.77 1.16 -29.50
CA SER A 20 -14.27 2.29 -28.68
C SER A 20 -15.23 2.74 -27.57
N GLY A 21 -16.46 2.22 -27.53
CA GLY A 21 -17.46 2.60 -26.51
C GLY A 21 -17.39 1.80 -25.20
N LEU A 22 -16.98 0.53 -25.24
CA LEU A 22 -16.93 -0.32 -24.04
C LEU A 22 -15.69 -0.10 -23.17
N LEU A 23 -14.57 0.33 -23.76
CA LEU A 23 -13.35 0.65 -23.01
C LEU A 23 -13.52 1.93 -22.17
N LEU A 24 -14.24 2.94 -22.71
CA LEU A 24 -14.55 4.17 -21.99
C LEU A 24 -15.69 4.01 -20.96
N PHE A 25 -16.53 2.98 -21.08
CA PHE A 25 -17.57 2.68 -20.09
C PHE A 25 -17.05 1.85 -18.91
N TRP A 26 -16.00 1.04 -19.09
CA TRP A 26 -15.41 0.28 -17.99
C TRP A 26 -14.49 1.13 -17.09
N GLU A 27 -13.81 2.15 -17.65
CA GLU A 27 -12.99 3.10 -16.88
C GLU A 27 -13.80 3.92 -15.85
N ARG A 28 -15.12 4.01 -16.03
CA ARG A 28 -15.99 4.88 -15.23
C ARG A 28 -16.53 4.26 -13.94
N SER A 29 -16.15 3.02 -13.61
CA SER A 29 -16.68 2.26 -12.47
C SER A 29 -15.67 1.95 -11.37
N MET A 30 -14.43 2.44 -11.44
CA MET A 30 -13.53 2.34 -10.30
C MET A 30 -13.94 3.38 -9.25
N GLY A 31 -14.71 2.92 -8.26
CA GLY A 31 -15.04 3.70 -7.07
C GLY A 31 -13.77 4.25 -6.41
N ARG A 32 -13.87 5.44 -5.79
CA ARG A 32 -12.75 6.08 -5.12
C ARG A 32 -12.24 5.17 -3.99
N LEU A 33 -10.99 4.71 -4.10
CA LEU A 33 -10.34 3.97 -3.01
C LEU A 33 -10.26 4.87 -1.77
N HIS A 34 -11.01 4.51 -0.72
CA HIS A 34 -10.95 5.19 0.56
C HIS A 34 -9.64 4.83 1.28
N ARG A 35 -8.73 5.79 1.37
CA ARG A 35 -7.42 5.64 2.01
C ARG A 35 -7.42 6.31 3.38
N VAL A 36 -7.16 5.53 4.41
CA VAL A 36 -6.97 6.02 5.77
C VAL A 36 -5.61 6.68 5.88
N HIS A 37 -5.56 7.92 6.33
CA HIS A 37 -4.30 8.59 6.63
C HIS A 37 -4.08 8.51 8.14
N LEU A 38 -2.93 7.98 8.53
CA LEU A 38 -2.52 7.87 9.93
C LEU A 38 -1.81 9.17 10.34
N GLU A 39 -1.98 9.57 11.59
CA GLU A 39 -1.31 10.71 12.20
C GLU A 39 -0.28 10.22 13.22
N GLY A 40 0.85 10.91 13.33
CA GLY A 40 1.90 10.62 14.32
C GLY A 40 3.31 10.54 13.74
N PRO A 41 4.34 10.45 14.61
CA PRO A 41 5.74 10.60 14.20
C PRO A 41 6.38 9.34 13.60
N ASP A 42 5.86 8.14 13.90
CA ASP A 42 6.46 6.90 13.42
C ASP A 42 5.44 6.05 12.65
N ILE A 43 5.17 6.47 11.41
CA ILE A 43 4.26 5.78 10.49
C ILE A 43 5.07 4.83 9.61
N PHE A 44 4.60 3.58 9.51
CA PHE A 44 5.06 2.62 8.52
C PHE A 44 4.22 2.74 7.26
N VAL A 45 4.91 2.90 6.14
CA VAL A 45 4.32 3.02 4.81
C VAL A 45 4.80 1.88 3.91
N CYS A 46 4.00 1.56 2.89
CA CYS A 46 4.38 0.64 1.83
C CYS A 46 5.66 1.15 1.14
N VAL A 47 6.63 0.26 0.95
CA VAL A 47 7.89 0.63 0.28
C VAL A 47 7.67 1.08 -1.17
N GLU A 48 6.69 0.49 -1.87
CA GLU A 48 6.46 0.72 -3.30
C GLU A 48 5.72 2.03 -3.59
N CYS A 49 4.65 2.30 -2.84
CA CYS A 49 3.73 3.41 -3.12
C CYS A 49 3.54 4.38 -1.95
N ARG A 50 4.28 4.19 -0.85
CA ARG A 50 4.24 5.05 0.35
C ARG A 50 2.86 5.16 1.01
N THR A 51 1.92 4.28 0.70
CA THR A 51 0.61 4.23 1.39
C THR A 51 0.78 3.82 2.85
N HIS A 52 0.07 4.48 3.78
CA HIS A 52 0.19 4.22 5.21
C HIS A 52 -0.34 2.82 5.54
N LEU A 53 0.40 2.05 6.34
CA LEU A 53 0.04 0.67 6.67
C LEU A 53 -0.17 0.45 8.16
N SER A 54 0.67 1.05 9.00
CA SER A 54 0.54 0.98 10.46
C SER A 54 1.45 2.02 11.12
N THR A 55 1.48 2.03 12.43
CA THR A 55 2.29 2.93 13.26
C THR A 55 3.11 2.13 14.27
N ASN A 56 4.19 2.73 14.79
CA ASN A 56 5.12 2.06 15.72
C ASN A 56 4.47 1.72 17.08
N ASP A 57 3.51 2.50 17.54
CA ASP A 57 2.72 2.21 18.74
C ASP A 57 1.86 0.94 18.61
N LYS A 58 1.54 0.53 17.38
CA LYS A 58 0.78 -0.71 17.12
C LYS A 58 1.67 -1.95 17.06
N ILE A 59 2.98 -1.84 17.22
CA ILE A 59 3.86 -3.02 17.26
C ILE A 59 3.66 -3.76 18.58
N ILE A 60 3.24 -5.02 18.50
CA ILE A 60 3.18 -5.96 19.61
C ILE A 60 4.54 -6.62 19.82
N SER A 61 5.21 -7.05 18.73
CA SER A 61 6.50 -7.74 18.82
C SER A 61 7.33 -7.61 17.55
N LYS A 62 8.65 -7.48 17.74
CA LYS A 62 9.66 -7.38 16.66
C LYS A 62 10.41 -8.69 16.40
N ALA A 63 10.06 -9.76 17.11
CA ALA A 63 10.76 -11.05 17.08
C ALA A 63 10.28 -12.01 15.98
N PHE A 64 9.57 -11.50 14.97
CA PHE A 64 8.98 -12.31 13.91
C PHE A 64 9.84 -12.32 12.64
N HIS A 65 9.65 -13.37 11.84
CA HIS A 65 10.32 -13.55 10.56
C HIS A 65 9.30 -14.01 9.52
N GLY A 66 9.43 -13.50 8.31
CA GLY A 66 8.65 -13.86 7.13
C GLY A 66 9.52 -14.40 6.01
N ARG A 67 8.97 -14.40 4.79
CA ARG A 67 9.65 -14.94 3.60
C ARG A 67 10.88 -14.11 3.26
N GLY A 68 10.78 -12.77 3.38
CA GLY A 68 11.86 -11.84 3.09
C GLY A 68 12.81 -11.52 4.25
N GLY A 69 12.73 -12.22 5.38
CA GLY A 69 13.55 -11.95 6.58
C GLY A 69 12.74 -11.38 7.73
N ARG A 70 13.20 -10.29 8.37
CA ARG A 70 12.55 -9.74 9.57
C ARG A 70 11.13 -9.27 9.28
N ALA A 71 10.21 -9.53 10.21
CA ALA A 71 8.84 -9.06 10.18
C ALA A 71 8.39 -8.64 11.59
N TYR A 72 7.37 -7.81 11.68
CA TYR A 72 6.83 -7.37 12.97
C TYR A 72 5.36 -7.75 13.10
N LEU A 73 4.97 -8.11 14.32
CA LEU A 73 3.59 -8.34 14.70
C LEU A 73 2.96 -7.02 15.13
N PHE A 74 1.88 -6.64 14.44
CA PHE A 74 1.11 -5.44 14.68
C PHE A 74 -0.28 -5.80 15.20
N ASP A 75 -0.79 -4.93 16.07
CA ASP A 75 -2.17 -4.98 16.53
C ASP A 75 -3.16 -4.62 15.43
N THR A 76 -2.85 -3.58 14.66
CA THR A 76 -3.71 -3.06 13.59
C THR A 76 -2.89 -2.74 12.35
N ALA A 77 -3.45 -3.02 11.17
CA ALA A 77 -2.96 -2.53 9.88
C ALA A 77 -4.12 -1.90 9.08
N VAL A 78 -3.85 -0.80 8.40
CA VAL A 78 -4.81 -0.06 7.56
C VAL A 78 -4.37 -0.10 6.11
N ASN A 79 -5.28 0.24 5.19
CA ASN A 79 -5.02 0.27 3.75
C ASN A 79 -4.45 -1.06 3.21
N VAL A 80 -4.92 -2.16 3.77
CA VAL A 80 -4.61 -3.52 3.33
C VAL A 80 -5.89 -4.27 2.96
N SER A 81 -5.82 -5.09 1.92
CA SER A 81 -6.83 -6.08 1.59
C SER A 81 -6.31 -7.48 1.91
N THR A 82 -7.21 -8.37 2.32
CA THR A 82 -6.89 -9.76 2.65
C THR A 82 -7.11 -10.67 1.44
N GLY A 83 -6.17 -11.57 1.20
CA GLY A 83 -6.31 -12.66 0.24
C GLY A 83 -7.16 -13.82 0.76
N PRO A 84 -7.20 -14.94 0.01
CA PRO A 84 -7.84 -16.17 0.44
C PRO A 84 -7.26 -16.72 1.75
N LEU A 85 -8.09 -17.43 2.51
CA LEU A 85 -7.65 -18.15 3.69
C LEU A 85 -6.83 -19.37 3.28
N GLU A 86 -5.65 -19.50 3.88
CA GLU A 86 -4.73 -20.59 3.62
C GLU A 86 -4.29 -21.24 4.93
N LYS A 87 -4.35 -22.56 4.96
CA LYS A 87 -3.82 -23.37 6.05
C LYS A 87 -2.31 -23.54 5.87
N ARG A 88 -1.52 -23.03 6.81
CA ARG A 88 -0.05 -23.05 6.76
C ARG A 88 0.54 -23.65 8.04
N VAL A 89 1.52 -24.55 7.89
CA VAL A 89 2.33 -25.06 8.99
C VAL A 89 3.51 -24.10 9.18
N LEU A 90 3.57 -23.44 10.33
CA LEU A 90 4.66 -22.55 10.72
C LEU A 90 5.46 -23.19 11.85
N ILE A 91 6.58 -22.57 12.23
CA ILE A 91 7.45 -23.06 13.33
C ILE A 91 6.64 -23.27 14.62
N THR A 92 5.66 -22.39 14.89
CA THR A 92 4.83 -22.46 16.10
C THR A 92 3.58 -23.34 15.94
N GLY A 93 3.52 -24.18 14.90
CA GLY A 93 2.41 -25.08 14.64
C GLY A 93 1.49 -24.64 13.50
N LEU A 94 0.32 -25.26 13.44
CA LEU A 94 -0.66 -25.07 12.37
C LEU A 94 -1.47 -23.78 12.56
N HIS A 95 -1.64 -23.02 11.48
CA HIS A 95 -2.40 -21.77 11.46
C HIS A 95 -3.25 -21.66 10.18
N ILE A 96 -4.34 -20.89 10.25
CA ILE A 96 -5.01 -20.35 9.07
C ILE A 96 -4.64 -18.88 8.96
N VAL A 97 -4.12 -18.48 7.81
CA VAL A 97 -3.65 -17.12 7.55
C VAL A 97 -4.17 -16.62 6.20
N CYS A 98 -4.18 -15.30 6.01
CA CYS A 98 -4.43 -14.69 4.71
C CYS A 98 -3.31 -13.70 4.38
N ASP A 99 -2.89 -13.67 3.11
CA ASP A 99 -1.90 -12.68 2.67
C ASP A 99 -2.50 -11.27 2.66
N LEU A 100 -1.68 -10.27 2.96
CA LEU A 100 -2.05 -8.86 3.00
C LEU A 100 -1.47 -8.15 1.78
N TYR A 101 -2.34 -7.46 1.05
CA TYR A 101 -1.99 -6.68 -0.13
C TYR A 101 -2.22 -5.20 0.15
N CYS A 102 -1.31 -4.34 -0.28
CA CYS A 102 -1.52 -2.90 -0.23
C CYS A 102 -2.68 -2.52 -1.16
N ILE A 103 -3.70 -1.81 -0.65
CA ILE A 103 -4.86 -1.44 -1.48
C ILE A 103 -4.50 -0.48 -2.62
N SER A 104 -3.36 0.21 -2.55
CA SER A 104 -2.97 1.21 -3.55
C SER A 104 -2.16 0.65 -4.71
N CYS A 105 -1.25 -0.30 -4.46
CA CYS A 105 -0.38 -0.86 -5.51
C CYS A 105 -0.52 -2.38 -5.68
N GLY A 106 -1.30 -3.05 -4.84
CA GLY A 106 -1.50 -4.50 -4.89
C GLY A 106 -0.30 -5.33 -4.44
N SER A 107 0.82 -4.72 -4.01
CA SER A 107 1.99 -5.49 -3.56
C SER A 107 1.68 -6.26 -2.27
N VAL A 108 2.21 -7.48 -2.14
CA VAL A 108 2.16 -8.24 -0.88
C VAL A 108 3.05 -7.56 0.16
N VAL A 109 2.46 -7.21 1.30
CA VAL A 109 3.14 -6.53 2.42
C VAL A 109 3.29 -7.41 3.66
N GLY A 110 2.56 -8.54 3.72
CA GLY A 110 2.59 -9.44 4.87
C GLY A 110 1.44 -10.44 4.88
N TRP A 111 1.02 -10.87 6.06
CA TRP A 111 -0.12 -11.77 6.27
C TRP A 111 -0.81 -11.51 7.62
N LYS A 112 -2.07 -11.93 7.77
CA LYS A 112 -2.81 -11.88 9.02
C LYS A 112 -3.11 -13.29 9.52
N TYR A 113 -3.08 -13.49 10.83
CA TYR A 113 -3.53 -14.73 11.45
C TYR A 113 -5.05 -14.69 11.65
N GLU A 114 -5.74 -15.66 11.07
CA GLU A 114 -7.20 -15.82 11.24
C GLU A 114 -7.51 -16.90 12.27
N GLU A 115 -6.74 -17.99 12.27
CA GLU A 115 -6.88 -19.03 13.28
C GLU A 115 -5.52 -19.60 13.69
N ALA A 116 -5.43 -19.99 14.96
CA ALA A 116 -4.33 -20.77 15.53
C ALA A 116 -4.93 -21.97 16.27
N PHE A 117 -4.35 -23.16 16.11
CA PHE A 117 -4.88 -24.39 16.74
C PHE A 117 -4.30 -24.63 18.13
N GLU A 118 -3.08 -24.14 18.38
CA GLU A 118 -2.42 -24.20 19.68
C GLU A 118 -2.87 -23.06 20.58
N GLU A 119 -3.23 -23.36 21.83
CA GLU A 119 -3.69 -22.35 22.81
C GLU A 119 -2.64 -21.27 23.06
N SER A 120 -1.36 -21.68 23.16
CA SER A 120 -0.21 -20.77 23.33
C SER A 120 -0.03 -19.77 22.19
N GLN A 121 -0.68 -19.99 21.04
CA GLN A 121 -0.57 -19.16 19.84
C GLN A 121 -1.79 -18.28 19.59
N LYS A 122 -2.85 -18.40 20.42
CA LYS A 122 -4.10 -17.64 20.25
C LYS A 122 -3.92 -16.13 20.30
N TYR A 123 -2.89 -15.63 20.98
CA TYR A 123 -2.58 -14.20 21.02
C TYR A 123 -2.28 -13.59 19.64
N LYS A 124 -1.93 -14.42 18.64
CA LYS A 124 -1.67 -13.98 17.27
C LYS A 124 -2.95 -13.78 16.46
N VAL A 125 -4.05 -14.40 16.85
CA VAL A 125 -5.31 -14.37 16.08
C VAL A 125 -5.82 -12.93 15.97
N GLY A 126 -6.19 -12.53 14.75
CA GLY A 126 -6.60 -11.17 14.43
C GLY A 126 -5.44 -10.19 14.25
N LYS A 127 -4.19 -10.60 14.48
CA LYS A 127 -3.00 -9.74 14.40
C LYS A 127 -2.32 -9.84 13.03
N PHE A 128 -1.57 -8.80 12.71
CA PHE A 128 -1.00 -8.59 11.38
C PHE A 128 0.52 -8.78 11.44
N ILE A 129 1.07 -9.59 10.55
CA ILE A 129 2.50 -9.60 10.29
C ILE A 129 2.75 -8.73 9.06
N LEU A 130 3.62 -7.72 9.20
CA LEU A 130 4.12 -6.95 8.07
C LEU A 130 5.63 -7.18 7.94
N GLU A 131 6.09 -7.49 6.73
CA GLU A 131 7.49 -7.78 6.45
C GLU A 131 8.31 -6.50 6.38
N LYS A 132 9.39 -6.42 7.16
CA LYS A 132 10.24 -5.22 7.22
C LYS A 132 10.76 -4.76 5.85
N PRO A 133 11.20 -5.65 4.92
CA PRO A 133 11.62 -5.22 3.58
C PRO A 133 10.51 -4.59 2.73
N LYS A 134 9.24 -4.79 3.10
CA LYS A 134 8.07 -4.20 2.43
C LYS A 134 7.59 -2.91 3.09
N LEU A 135 8.23 -2.52 4.19
CA LEU A 135 7.92 -1.32 4.95
C LEU A 135 9.04 -0.29 4.83
N ALA A 136 8.65 0.97 4.71
CA ALA A 136 9.51 2.10 4.95
C ALA A 136 8.91 2.93 6.10
N LYS A 137 9.74 3.75 6.75
CA LYS A 137 9.24 4.77 7.68
C LYS A 137 8.91 6.04 6.90
N GLU A 138 7.80 6.69 7.26
CA GLU A 138 7.55 8.07 6.89
C GLU A 138 8.51 8.96 7.67
N ASP A 139 9.12 9.95 6.99
CA ASP A 139 9.99 10.91 7.66
C ASP A 139 9.11 12.05 8.20
N TRP A 140 8.65 11.87 9.44
CA TRP A 140 7.78 12.86 10.09
C TRP A 140 8.45 14.21 10.29
N ALA A 141 9.78 14.22 10.49
CA ALA A 141 10.52 15.45 10.77
C ALA A 141 10.58 16.34 9.53
N LEU A 142 10.68 15.74 8.33
CA LEU A 142 10.53 16.48 7.08
C LEU A 142 9.12 17.06 6.97
N ARG A 143 8.08 16.27 7.23
CA ARG A 143 6.69 16.71 7.14
C ARG A 143 6.34 17.83 8.12
N GLU A 144 6.80 17.75 9.37
CA GLU A 144 6.58 18.78 10.39
C GLU A 144 7.20 20.12 9.96
N ARG A 145 8.45 20.08 9.46
CA ARG A 145 9.10 21.28 8.92
C ARG A 145 8.37 21.82 7.71
N ASP A 146 8.00 20.97 6.75
CA ASP A 146 7.29 21.37 5.54
C ASP A 146 5.93 22.00 5.88
N PHE A 147 5.22 21.47 6.90
CA PHE A 147 3.96 22.03 7.38
C PHE A 147 4.15 23.38 8.07
N LEU A 148 5.16 23.52 8.94
CA LEU A 148 5.49 24.78 9.60
C LEU A 148 5.93 25.84 8.58
N GLU A 149 6.73 25.46 7.58
CA GLU A 149 7.17 26.34 6.49
C GLU A 149 6.00 26.76 5.60
N ALA A 150 5.14 25.83 5.17
CA ALA A 150 3.95 26.14 4.39
C ALA A 150 2.98 27.06 5.15
N THR A 151 2.82 26.83 6.46
CA THR A 151 1.99 27.68 7.32
C THR A 151 2.60 29.08 7.46
N ALA A 152 3.92 29.19 7.66
CA ALA A 152 4.62 30.46 7.73
C ALA A 152 4.53 31.24 6.41
N LEU A 153 4.70 30.57 5.26
CA LEU A 153 4.53 31.17 3.93
C LEU A 153 3.10 31.65 3.70
N ALA A 154 2.09 30.86 4.07
CA ALA A 154 0.69 31.25 3.97
C ALA A 154 0.36 32.46 4.85
N ALA A 155 0.88 32.50 6.09
CA ALA A 155 0.73 33.63 7.00
C ALA A 155 1.41 34.90 6.46
N ALA A 156 2.62 34.79 5.91
CA ALA A 156 3.34 35.91 5.29
C ALA A 156 2.59 36.46 4.06
N ALA A 157 2.04 35.58 3.21
CA ALA A 157 1.23 35.99 2.06
C ALA A 157 -0.05 36.73 2.48
N ALA A 158 -0.72 36.26 3.53
CA ALA A 158 -1.90 36.94 4.08
C ALA A 158 -1.58 38.35 4.62
N ALA A 159 -0.43 38.51 5.30
CA ALA A 159 0.02 39.82 5.79
C ALA A 159 0.42 40.80 4.67
N ALA A 160 0.94 40.30 3.55
CA ALA A 160 1.27 41.15 2.40
C ALA A 160 0.02 41.68 1.68
N GLY A 161 -1.06 40.88 1.61
CA GLY A 161 -2.30 41.22 0.92
C GLY A 161 -3.14 42.33 1.57
N THR A 162 -2.95 42.62 2.86
CA THR A 162 -3.70 43.65 3.60
C THR A 162 -3.19 45.09 3.39
N SER A 163 -2.14 45.28 2.58
CA SER A 163 -1.44 46.56 2.43
C SER A 163 -1.87 47.43 1.22
N SER A 164 -2.94 47.06 0.49
CA SER A 164 -3.28 47.67 -0.82
C SER A 164 -4.66 48.35 -0.93
N SER A 165 -5.33 48.66 0.18
CA SER A 165 -6.57 49.47 0.17
C SER A 165 -6.37 50.82 0.86
N SER A 166 -5.90 51.82 0.12
CA SER A 166 -5.97 53.25 0.46
C SER A 166 -6.28 54.06 -0.78
#